data_AF-A0A6N7HXV9-F1
#
_entry.id   AF-A0A6N7HXV9-F1
#
_cell.length_a   1.000
_cell.length_b   1.000
_cell.length_c   1.000
_cell.angle_alpha   90.00
_cell.angle_beta   90.00
_cell.angle_gamma   90.00
#
_symmetry.space_group_name_H-M   'P 1'
#
loop_
_entity.id
_entity.type
_entity.pdbx_description
1 polymer ?
#
loop_
_entity_poly.entity_id
_entity_poly.type
_entity_poly.pdbx_seq_one_letter_code
_entity_poly.pdbx_strand_id
1 'polypeptide(L)' 'MINEEALAELRATLEADGYRLDADEVEGRIRVQVSATSEACADCLVPKPVFLGILRNSLGVSEQSIDLTYPADEPS' A
#
# COMPACT_ATOMS: atom_id res chain seq x y z
N MET A 1 7.65 7.48 -12.74
CA MET A 1 6.80 6.40 -13.29
C MET A 1 6.84 5.23 -12.33
N ILE A 2 5.72 5.05 -11.62
CA ILE A 2 5.43 3.88 -10.79
C ILE A 2 5.40 2.62 -11.66
N ASN A 3 5.83 1.50 -11.07
CA ASN A 3 5.65 0.17 -11.68
C ASN A 3 4.20 -0.31 -11.44
N GLU A 4 3.31 -0.04 -12.40
CA GLU A 4 1.88 -0.37 -12.31
C GLU A 4 1.62 -1.88 -12.25
N GLU A 5 2.43 -2.71 -12.89
CA GLU A 5 2.29 -4.17 -12.87
C GLU A 5 2.52 -4.71 -11.46
N ALA A 6 3.64 -4.32 -10.83
CA ALA A 6 3.94 -4.76 -9.47
C ALA A 6 2.93 -4.20 -8.44
N LEU A 7 2.38 -3.01 -8.70
CA LEU A 7 1.31 -2.43 -7.89
C LEU A 7 0.00 -3.22 -8.02
N ALA A 8 -0.34 -3.67 -9.23
CA ALA A 8 -1.53 -4.46 -9.49
C ALA A 8 -1.48 -5.81 -8.75
N GLU A 9 -0.32 -6.46 -8.69
CA GLU A 9 -0.13 -7.68 -7.91
C GLU A 9 -0.32 -7.47 -6.40
N LEU A 10 0.20 -6.35 -5.87
CA LEU A 10 0.00 -5.97 -4.47
C LEU A 10 -1.46 -5.64 -4.16
N ARG A 11 -2.14 -4.93 -5.07
CA ARG A 11 -3.59 -4.67 -4.99
C ARG A 11 -4.37 -5.97 -4.92
N ALA A 12 -4.12 -6.91 -5.83
CA ALA A 12 -4.84 -8.18 -5.88
C ALA A 12 -4.66 -8.99 -4.58
N THR A 13 -3.44 -8.95 -4.01
CA THR A 13 -3.15 -9.61 -2.73
C THR A 13 -3.94 -8.99 -1.59
N LEU A 14 -3.93 -7.66 -1.47
CA LEU A 14 -4.68 -6.94 -0.44
C LEU A 14 -6.20 -7.05 -0.63
N GLU A 15 -6.69 -7.03 -1.87
CA GLU A 15 -8.12 -7.19 -2.17
C GLU A 15 -8.63 -8.56 -1.74
N ALA A 16 -7.79 -9.61 -1.80
CA ALA A 16 -8.13 -10.92 -1.26
C ALA A 16 -8.31 -10.91 0.27
N ASP A 17 -7.62 -10.02 0.98
CA ASP A 17 -7.76 -9.80 2.43
C ASP A 17 -8.84 -8.77 2.78
N GLY A 18 -9.57 -8.25 1.78
CA GLY A 18 -10.60 -7.23 1.94
C GLY A 18 -10.06 -5.80 2.03
N TYR A 19 -8.83 -5.55 1.60
CA TYR A 19 -8.21 -4.22 1.58
C TYR A 19 -8.11 -3.67 0.17
N ARG A 20 -8.34 -2.37 0.03
CA ARG A 20 -8.06 -1.64 -1.20
C ARG A 20 -6.75 -0.91 -1.04
N LEU A 21 -5.86 -1.07 -2.01
CA LEU A 21 -4.68 -0.23 -2.12
C LEU A 21 -4.90 0.81 -3.20
N ASP A 22 -4.45 2.02 -3.00
CA ASP A 22 -4.39 3.09 -3.98
C ASP A 22 -2.97 3.64 -4.00
N ALA A 23 -2.42 3.93 -5.17
CA ALA A 23 -1.12 4.56 -5.22
C ALA A 23 -1.02 5.57 -6.35
N ASP A 24 -0.47 6.73 -6.00
CA ASP A 24 -0.34 7.89 -6.87
C ASP A 24 1.06 8.46 -6.77
N GLU A 25 1.60 8.89 -7.90
CA GLU A 25 2.85 9.64 -7.93
C GLU A 25 2.54 11.14 -7.76
N VAL A 26 2.91 11.71 -6.62
CA VAL A 26 2.68 13.11 -6.26
C VAL A 26 4.01 13.80 -6.01
N GLU A 27 4.34 14.80 -6.83
CA GLU A 27 5.57 15.62 -6.67
C GLU A 27 6.87 14.80 -6.59
N GLY A 28 6.93 13.67 -7.32
CA GLY A 28 8.09 12.76 -7.31
C GLY A 28 8.15 11.81 -6.11
N ARG A 29 7.06 11.71 -5.33
CA ARG A 29 6.87 10.74 -4.25
C ARG A 29 5.74 9.78 -4.61
N ILE A 30 5.79 8.58 -4.06
CA ILE A 30 4.76 7.57 -4.21
C ILE A 30 3.84 7.67 -3.00
N ARG A 31 2.63 8.19 -3.15
CA ARG A 31 1.61 8.12 -2.11
C ARG A 31 0.93 6.77 -2.23
N VAL A 32 0.90 5.99 -1.16
CA VAL A 32 0.22 4.69 -1.11
C VAL A 32 -0.80 4.75 0.02
N GLN A 33 -2.08 4.63 -0.31
CA GLN A 33 -3.16 4.62 0.66
C GLN A 33 -3.81 3.25 0.69
N VAL A 34 -3.84 2.64 1.87
CA VAL A 34 -4.57 1.40 2.11
C VAL A 34 -5.88 1.76 2.79
N SER A 35 -6.98 1.20 2.31
CA SER A 35 -8.32 1.41 2.84
C SER A 35 -8.95 0.06 3.17
N ALA A 36 -9.54 -0.05 4.36
CA ALA A 36 -10.31 -1.22 4.74
C ALA A 36 -11.68 -1.20 4.04
N THR A 37 -12.06 -2.30 3.39
CA THR A 37 -13.43 -2.49 2.91
C THR A 37 -14.29 -3.15 4.01
N SER A 38 -15.58 -3.38 3.73
CA SER A 38 -16.47 -4.11 4.64
C SER A 38 -16.03 -5.56 4.92
N GLU A 39 -15.16 -6.11 4.07
CA GLU A 39 -14.63 -7.48 4.18
C GLU A 39 -13.21 -7.50 4.78
N ALA A 40 -12.65 -6.33 5.12
CA ALA A 40 -11.28 -6.21 5.62
C ALA A 40 -11.07 -6.96 6.93
N CYS A 41 -10.12 -7.90 6.93
CA CYS A 41 -9.70 -8.57 8.14
C CYS A 41 -8.53 -7.82 8.78
N ALA A 42 -8.76 -7.15 9.93
CA ALA A 42 -7.72 -6.39 10.66
C ALA A 42 -6.48 -7.23 11.02
N ASP A 43 -6.66 -8.54 11.20
CA ASP A 43 -5.61 -9.48 11.58
C ASP A 43 -4.80 -9.97 10.36
N CYS A 44 -5.40 -10.01 9.16
CA CYS A 44 -4.71 -10.41 7.92
C CYS A 44 -3.84 -9.29 7.32
N LEU A 45 -4.01 -8.05 7.78
CA LEU A 45 -3.27 -6.93 7.24
C LEU A 45 -1.79 -7.02 7.62
N VAL A 46 -0.94 -7.13 6.61
CA VAL A 46 0.51 -7.13 6.79
C VAL A 46 0.97 -5.86 7.51
N PRO A 47 1.87 -5.96 8.50
CA PRO A 47 2.38 -4.80 9.22
C PRO A 47 3.02 -3.78 8.27
N LYS A 48 2.79 -2.49 8.53
CA LYS A 48 3.40 -1.36 7.81
C LYS A 48 4.87 -1.57 7.42
N PRO A 49 5.81 -1.93 8.32
CA PRO A 49 7.22 -2.07 7.95
C PRO A 49 7.48 -3.21 6.96
N VAL A 50 6.68 -4.28 7.02
CA VAL A 50 6.79 -5.40 6.05
C VAL A 50 6.31 -4.94 4.69
N PHE A 51 5.15 -4.28 4.64
CA PHE A 51 4.57 -3.80 3.39
C PHE A 51 5.41 -2.71 2.73
N LEU A 52 5.98 -1.79 3.52
CA LEU A 52 6.93 -0.78 3.05
C LEU A 52 8.16 -1.42 2.38
N GLY A 53 8.68 -2.50 2.95
CA GLY A 53 9.79 -3.27 2.38
C GLY A 53 9.44 -3.92 1.04
N ILE A 54 8.22 -4.45 0.91
CA ILE A 54 7.71 -5.00 -0.35
C ILE A 54 7.56 -3.90 -1.40
N LEU A 55 6.94 -2.77 -1.06
CA LEU A 55 6.78 -1.62 -1.94
C LEU A 55 8.13 -1.09 -2.43
N ARG A 56 9.11 -0.93 -1.52
CA ARG A 56 10.49 -0.56 -1.86
C ARG A 56 11.09 -1.50 -2.90
N ASN A 57 10.93 -2.81 -2.71
CA ASN A 57 11.52 -3.81 -3.59
C ASN A 57 10.80 -3.89 -4.95
N SER A 58 9.46 -3.85 -4.94
CA SER A 58 8.61 -3.92 -6.13
C SER A 58 8.67 -2.66 -7.01
N LEU A 59 8.68 -1.48 -6.37
CA LEU A 59 8.72 -0.19 -7.06
C LEU A 59 10.16 0.29 -7.33
N GLY A 60 11.15 -0.29 -6.67
CA GLY A 60 12.56 0.10 -6.81
C GLY A 60 12.89 1.50 -6.28
N VAL A 61 12.04 2.07 -5.42
CA VAL A 61 12.23 3.41 -4.82
C VAL A 61 12.63 3.32 -3.35
N SER A 62 13.15 4.40 -2.79
CA SER A 62 13.47 4.46 -1.36
C SER A 62 12.21 4.54 -0.49
N GLU A 63 12.25 3.95 0.70
CA GLU A 63 11.17 4.01 1.70
C GLU A 63 10.79 5.46 2.06
N GLN A 64 11.77 6.38 2.06
CA GLN A 64 11.56 7.81 2.32
C GLN A 64 10.77 8.52 1.20
N SER A 65 10.70 7.92 0.03
CA SER A 65 9.93 8.41 -1.11
C SER A 65 8.52 7.80 -1.17
N ILE A 66 8.20 6.85 -0.28
CA ILE A 66 6.89 6.19 -0.20
C ILE A 66 6.15 6.74 1.02
N ASP A 67 4.99 7.34 0.77
CA ASP A 67 4.09 7.84 1.80
C ASP A 67 2.97 6.82 2.01
N LEU A 68 3.18 5.87 2.92
CA LEU A 68 2.25 4.77 3.18
C LEU A 68 1.28 5.13 4.32
N THR A 69 0.00 5.23 3.98
CA THR A 69 -1.10 5.47 4.94
C THR A 69 -1.95 4.21 5.08
N TYR A 70 -2.18 3.76 6.31
CA TYR A 70 -3.08 2.64 6.62
C TYR A 70 -4.39 3.18 7.18
N PRO A 71 -5.48 2.40 7.09
CA PRO A 71 -6.78 2.84 7.61
C PRO A 71 -6.76 3.02 9.14
N ALA A 72 -5.83 2.37 9.84
CA ALA A 72 -5.62 2.54 11.27
C ALA A 72 -4.91 3.86 11.66
N ASP A 73 -4.27 4.55 10.71
CA ASP A 73 -3.61 5.83 10.93
C ASP A 73 -4.56 7.03 10.70
N GLU A 74 -5.68 6.83 10.00
CA GLU A 74 -6.68 7.87 9.83
C GLU A 74 -7.46 8.05 11.14
N PRO A 75 -7.48 9.26 11.74
CA PRO A 75 -8.27 9.50 12.94
C PRO A 75 -9.75 9.33 12.58
N SER A 76 -10.41 8.36 13.21
CA SER A 76 -11.86 8.12 13.13
C SER A 76 -12.66 9.28 13.68
#